data_AF-A0A7X7SFW7-F1
#
_entry.id   AF-A0A7X7SFW7-F1
#
_cell.length_a   1.000
_cell.length_b   1.000
_cell.length_c   1.000
_cell.angle_alpha   90.00
_cell.angle_beta   90.00
_cell.angle_gamma   90.00
#
_symmetry.space_group_name_H-M   'P 1'
#
loop_
_entity.id
_entity.type
_entity.pdbx_description
1 polymer ?
#
loop_
_entity_poly.entity_id
_entity_poly.type
_entity_poly.pdbx_seq_one_letter_code
_entity_poly.pdbx_strand_id
1 'polypeptide(L)'
;MTTAAIETSWQHMVFGCVEEINRKQATGWVVGPEDKLPVQLALYLDDLKVRTVWSDQPNSANTVGAARSFRIPLRGVWPFCDPTTQVSVRLDGVPIPIAGKGIFKRVGTDGEYTVADLREKLAQGYVFTDYGDLQLSKKLDVDWQAAVIGMYDRVAELLQSAHGYEAFVVYGSLLGQVREQGFISHDDDFDVAYVSRLSGPDAAAELRDIGLTMIDAGFEVDQRRTALHIHDSDDPDLRVDLFHLYFDDAGNLQMPFGRAGVSELPRAAWQGTEPGRMGEHTVRVPKHAEQWVEHIYGSSWQIPQPGFNWDRARTAQPTDGFVTEQLRQPVYWANFYAHHTASVGSQFSGFVGGYPGLPSMVLDIGCGDGRDSFAFAELGRRVIGADRSHVGVEHASKRAGELGLGDQLSFEALDAGNPEAVERLIARAREFEDTVLFYMRFFLHSIPEDVQDRLLAVVAQNARQGDALAAEFRTDKDAELKKVHGGHYRRYQNAVDFARRLESEYGFGIDFEIESTGLAPYNNEDPVVYRVIALKL
;
A
#
# COMPACT_ATOMS: atom_id res chain seq x y z
N MET A 1 47.69 -0.71 39.35
CA MET A 1 46.58 0.19 38.97
C MET A 1 45.38 -0.23 39.78
N THR A 2 44.88 0.65 40.66
CA THR A 2 43.73 0.39 41.53
C THR A 2 42.44 0.41 40.73
N THR A 3 41.45 -0.39 41.13
CA THR A 3 40.12 -0.54 40.51
C THR A 3 39.42 0.80 40.26
N ALA A 4 39.68 1.80 41.13
CA ALA A 4 39.16 3.16 41.02
C ALA A 4 39.65 3.95 39.78
N ALA A 5 40.82 3.63 39.23
CA ALA A 5 41.36 4.29 38.02
C ALA A 5 40.78 3.72 36.71
N ILE A 6 40.22 2.51 36.76
CA ILE A 6 39.53 1.88 35.63
C ILE A 6 38.07 2.35 35.59
N GLU A 7 37.43 2.59 36.74
CA GLU A 7 36.05 3.10 36.80
C GLU A 7 35.88 4.55 36.28
N THR A 8 36.94 5.37 36.28
CA THR A 8 36.86 6.79 35.88
C THR A 8 37.03 7.04 34.37
N SER A 9 37.61 6.11 33.60
CA SER A 9 37.93 6.35 32.18
C SER A 9 36.74 6.09 31.25
N TRP A 10 35.93 5.07 31.52
CA TRP A 10 34.75 4.72 30.71
C TRP A 10 33.63 5.77 30.80
N GLN A 11 33.58 6.52 31.92
CA GLN A 11 32.57 7.55 32.16
C GLN A 11 32.74 8.81 31.31
N HIS A 12 33.83 8.94 30.53
CA HIS A 12 34.11 10.14 29.74
C HIS A 12 34.25 9.89 28.24
N MET A 13 34.23 8.62 27.81
CA MET A 13 34.41 8.23 26.41
C MET A 13 33.10 7.75 25.81
N VAL A 14 32.93 8.02 24.50
CA VAL A 14 31.87 7.40 23.71
C VAL A 14 32.46 6.16 23.04
N PHE A 15 31.78 5.03 23.17
CA PHE A 15 32.13 3.78 22.50
C PHE A 15 30.87 3.12 21.98
N GLY A 16 30.98 2.19 21.05
CA GLY A 16 29.83 1.52 20.46
C GLY A 16 30.14 0.14 19.94
N CYS A 17 29.09 -0.53 19.51
CA CYS A 17 29.14 -1.85 18.91
C CYS A 17 28.08 -1.94 17.80
N VAL A 18 28.43 -2.58 16.69
CA VAL A 18 27.47 -3.07 15.70
C VAL A 18 26.98 -4.44 16.17
N GLU A 19 25.72 -4.52 16.58
CA GLU A 19 25.10 -5.76 17.05
C GLU A 19 24.80 -6.71 15.90
N GLU A 20 24.29 -6.15 14.79
CA GLU A 20 23.94 -6.92 13.62
C GLU A 20 24.38 -6.18 12.35
N ILE A 21 24.88 -6.94 11.39
CA ILE A 21 25.09 -6.46 10.03
C ILE A 21 24.67 -7.54 9.03
N ASN A 22 23.56 -7.30 8.33
CA ASN A 22 22.97 -8.20 7.35
C ASN A 22 22.87 -7.52 5.98
N ARG A 23 22.22 -8.14 4.98
CA ARG A 23 22.11 -7.55 3.63
C ARG A 23 21.23 -6.29 3.56
N LYS A 24 20.38 -6.05 4.56
CA LYS A 24 19.45 -4.90 4.57
C LYS A 24 19.98 -3.73 5.39
N GLN A 25 20.65 -4.00 6.51
CA GLN A 25 21.05 -2.97 7.46
C GLN A 25 22.21 -3.39 8.36
N ALA A 26 22.85 -2.39 8.97
CA ALA A 26 23.62 -2.53 10.20
C ALA A 26 22.90 -1.82 11.34
N THR A 27 22.79 -2.48 12.48
CA THR A 27 22.20 -1.91 13.70
C THR A 27 23.15 -2.11 14.87
N GLY A 28 23.08 -1.19 15.82
CA GLY A 28 23.89 -1.29 17.02
C GLY A 28 23.61 -0.14 17.97
N TRP A 29 24.57 0.10 18.85
CA TRP A 29 24.48 1.14 19.86
C TRP A 29 25.81 1.83 20.10
N VAL A 30 25.70 3.03 20.67
CA VAL A 30 26.77 3.77 21.32
C VAL A 30 26.37 4.04 22.76
N VAL A 31 27.36 4.15 23.62
CA VAL A 31 27.24 4.47 25.03
C VAL A 31 28.20 5.62 25.33
N GLY A 32 27.76 6.55 26.16
CA GLY A 32 28.60 7.63 26.65
C GLY A 32 27.87 8.57 27.61
N PRO A 33 28.52 9.67 28.01
CA PRO A 33 27.86 10.76 28.73
C PRO A 33 26.66 11.31 27.96
N GLU A 34 25.59 11.68 28.67
CA GLU A 34 24.36 12.18 28.05
C GLU A 34 24.58 13.47 27.26
N ASP A 35 25.46 14.36 27.74
CA ASP A 35 25.85 15.61 27.07
C ASP A 35 26.71 15.41 25.81
N LYS A 36 27.22 14.18 25.60
CA LYS A 36 27.98 13.79 24.41
C LYS A 36 27.18 12.99 23.40
N LEU A 37 25.92 12.69 23.68
CA LEU A 37 25.02 11.97 22.78
C LEU A 37 23.88 12.90 22.31
N PRO A 38 23.32 12.70 21.10
CA PRO A 38 23.69 11.67 20.11
C PRO A 38 25.04 11.95 19.42
N VAL A 39 25.64 10.94 18.79
CA VAL A 39 26.87 11.08 17.96
C VAL A 39 26.63 10.59 16.54
N GLN A 40 27.49 11.03 15.62
CA GLN A 40 27.48 10.53 14.25
C GLN A 40 28.33 9.26 14.09
N LEU A 41 27.77 8.28 13.39
CA LEU A 41 28.50 7.12 12.90
C LEU A 41 28.55 7.14 11.39
N ALA A 42 29.63 6.64 10.82
CA ALA A 42 29.80 6.58 9.39
C ALA A 42 30.08 5.15 8.91
N LEU A 43 29.41 4.75 7.83
CA LEU A 43 29.69 3.54 7.10
C LEU A 43 30.89 3.75 6.17
N TYR A 44 31.81 2.80 6.16
CA TYR A 44 32.96 2.78 5.26
C TYR A 44 33.04 1.48 4.48
N LEU A 45 33.42 1.59 3.20
CA LEU A 45 33.98 0.50 2.40
C LEU A 45 35.48 0.79 2.23
N ASP A 46 36.33 -0.03 2.84
CA ASP A 46 37.77 0.21 2.92
C ASP A 46 38.07 1.62 3.48
N ASP A 47 38.58 2.54 2.66
CA ASP A 47 38.86 3.94 3.04
C ASP A 47 37.73 4.91 2.65
N LEU A 48 36.76 4.47 1.83
CA LEU A 48 35.67 5.30 1.32
C LEU A 48 34.57 5.47 2.36
N LYS A 49 34.36 6.71 2.83
CA LYS A 49 33.19 7.06 3.64
C LYS A 49 31.94 7.08 2.76
N VAL A 50 31.01 6.16 3.02
CA VAL A 50 29.81 5.95 2.22
C VAL A 50 28.64 6.82 2.66
N ARG A 51 28.32 6.80 3.97
CA ARG A 51 27.22 7.59 4.54
C ARG A 51 27.40 7.79 6.04
N THR A 52 26.69 8.77 6.58
CA THR A 52 26.64 9.08 8.01
C THR A 52 25.22 8.94 8.55
N VAL A 53 25.07 8.50 9.80
CA VAL A 53 23.80 8.43 10.54
C VAL A 53 24.01 8.94 11.97
N TRP A 54 22.96 9.39 12.65
CA TRP A 54 23.02 9.66 14.09
C TRP A 54 22.65 8.43 14.93
N SER A 55 23.22 8.36 16.13
CA SER A 55 22.74 7.50 17.20
C SER A 55 21.76 8.25 18.11
N ASP A 56 20.54 8.45 17.63
CA ASP A 56 19.53 9.27 18.32
C ASP A 56 18.53 8.45 19.16
N GLN A 57 18.60 7.12 19.07
CA GLN A 57 17.57 6.22 19.58
C GLN A 57 17.84 5.77 21.00
N PRO A 58 17.01 6.04 22.01
CA PRO A 58 17.21 5.46 23.35
C PRO A 58 17.39 3.94 23.27
N ASN A 59 18.42 3.42 23.93
CA ASN A 59 18.67 1.98 24.01
C ASN A 59 18.68 1.54 25.48
N SER A 60 18.05 0.41 25.79
CA SER A 60 18.00 -0.16 27.15
C SER A 60 19.22 -1.02 27.49
N ALA A 61 20.35 -0.80 26.83
CA ALA A 61 21.59 -1.51 27.08
C ALA A 61 21.98 -1.31 28.55
N ASN A 62 22.39 -2.40 29.20
CA ASN A 62 22.84 -2.36 30.59
C ASN A 62 24.20 -1.66 30.67
N THR A 63 24.19 -0.35 30.90
CA THR A 63 25.38 0.50 30.90
C THR A 63 25.37 1.52 32.04
N VAL A 64 26.54 2.13 32.30
CA VAL A 64 26.76 3.17 33.33
C VAL A 64 26.42 4.58 32.80
N GLY A 65 26.25 4.75 31.48
CA GLY A 65 25.96 6.04 30.82
C GLY A 65 24.67 6.01 29.98
N ALA A 66 24.41 7.09 29.25
CA ALA A 66 23.33 7.10 28.26
C ALA A 66 23.69 6.15 27.11
N ALA A 67 22.71 5.39 26.63
CA ALA A 67 22.86 4.51 25.49
C ALA A 67 21.95 4.95 24.35
N ARG A 68 22.51 5.02 23.14
CA ARG A 68 21.75 5.32 21.94
C ARG A 68 22.01 4.32 20.83
N SER A 69 20.95 3.84 20.18
CA SER A 69 21.00 2.98 19.01
C SER A 69 21.19 3.75 17.71
N PHE A 70 21.75 3.07 16.71
CA PHE A 70 21.83 3.54 15.33
C PHE A 70 21.34 2.44 14.37
N ARG A 71 20.92 2.86 13.18
CA ARG A 71 20.56 2.00 12.06
C ARG A 71 21.13 2.59 10.77
N ILE A 72 21.85 1.78 10.00
CA ILE A 72 22.40 2.13 8.69
C ILE A 72 21.80 1.19 7.65
N PRO A 73 20.97 1.68 6.72
CA PRO A 73 20.50 0.90 5.57
C PRO A 73 21.66 0.54 4.63
N LEU A 74 21.70 -0.70 4.14
CA LEU A 74 22.84 -1.26 3.38
C LEU A 74 22.48 -1.89 2.03
N ARG A 75 21.21 -1.84 1.59
CA ARG A 75 20.74 -2.63 0.43
C ARG A 75 21.61 -2.42 -0.83
N GLY A 76 21.80 -1.17 -1.25
CA GLY A 76 22.59 -0.77 -2.41
C GLY A 76 24.10 -0.70 -2.17
N VAL A 77 24.59 -1.06 -0.98
CA VAL A 77 26.04 -1.06 -0.69
C VAL A 77 26.70 -2.31 -1.26
N TRP A 78 26.04 -3.46 -1.16
CA TRP A 78 26.64 -4.75 -1.49
C TRP A 78 27.02 -4.97 -2.95
N PRO A 79 26.34 -4.39 -3.96
CA PRO A 79 26.79 -4.46 -5.35
C PRO A 79 28.20 -3.92 -5.57
N PHE A 80 28.75 -3.10 -4.65
CA PHE A 80 30.09 -2.52 -4.75
C PHE A 80 31.16 -3.25 -3.91
N CYS A 81 30.81 -4.39 -3.29
CA CYS A 81 31.68 -5.13 -2.39
C CYS A 81 32.14 -6.46 -3.00
N ASP A 82 33.41 -6.79 -2.80
CA ASP A 82 34.01 -8.09 -3.12
C ASP A 82 34.49 -8.82 -1.84
N PRO A 83 35.01 -10.06 -1.92
CA PRO A 83 35.53 -10.79 -0.76
C PRO A 83 36.70 -10.13 -0.02
N THR A 84 37.35 -9.12 -0.60
CA THR A 84 38.46 -8.38 0.01
C THR A 84 37.99 -7.10 0.72
N THR A 85 36.91 -6.49 0.22
CA THR A 85 36.31 -5.23 0.67
C THR A 85 35.93 -5.28 2.15
N GLN A 86 36.42 -4.34 2.94
CA GLN A 86 36.13 -4.23 4.37
C GLN A 86 34.97 -3.26 4.63
N VAL A 87 33.80 -3.81 4.99
CA VAL A 87 32.65 -3.01 5.42
C VAL A 87 32.73 -2.75 6.92
N SER A 88 32.89 -1.48 7.30
CA SER A 88 33.03 -1.08 8.71
C SER A 88 32.11 0.07 9.08
N VAL A 89 31.62 0.08 10.32
CA VAL A 89 30.97 1.26 10.92
C VAL A 89 31.99 1.92 11.82
N ARG A 90 32.12 3.24 11.71
CA ARG A 90 33.14 4.01 12.41
C ARG A 90 32.53 5.13 13.24
N LEU A 91 33.04 5.28 14.46
CA LEU A 91 32.80 6.42 15.34
C LEU A 91 34.06 7.29 15.31
N ASP A 92 33.92 8.57 14.96
CA ASP A 92 35.06 9.49 14.79
C ASP A 92 36.17 8.95 13.89
N GLY A 93 35.79 8.20 12.84
CA GLY A 93 36.72 7.58 11.89
C GLY A 93 37.40 6.29 12.39
N VAL A 94 37.13 5.84 13.62
CA VAL A 94 37.65 4.60 14.20
C VAL A 94 36.61 3.48 14.07
N PRO A 95 36.96 2.30 13.50
CA PRO A 95 36.05 1.15 13.46
C PRO A 95 35.59 0.71 14.84
N ILE A 96 34.27 0.60 15.01
CA ILE A 96 33.68 0.00 16.22
C ILE A 96 33.52 -1.52 16.01
N PRO A 97 33.60 -2.33 17.09
CA PRO A 97 33.45 -3.77 16.99
C PRO A 97 32.09 -4.18 16.44
N ILE A 98 32.07 -5.27 15.70
CA ILE A 98 30.91 -5.96 15.17
C ILE A 98 30.79 -7.29 15.90
N ALA A 99 29.65 -7.50 16.56
CA ALA A 99 29.39 -8.70 17.34
C ALA A 99 29.64 -9.97 16.52
N GLY A 100 30.50 -10.85 17.04
CA GLY A 100 30.89 -12.11 16.39
C GLY A 100 31.71 -12.00 15.10
N LYS A 101 32.16 -10.80 14.68
CA LYS A 101 32.88 -10.60 13.41
C LYS A 101 34.22 -9.86 13.51
N GLY A 102 34.47 -9.08 14.57
CA GLY A 102 35.69 -8.27 14.69
C GLY A 102 35.41 -6.80 14.39
N ILE A 103 36.18 -6.14 13.52
CA ILE A 103 36.05 -4.68 13.25
C ILE A 103 35.53 -4.34 11.84
N PHE A 104 35.35 -5.35 10.98
CA PHE A 104 34.76 -5.21 9.65
C PHE A 104 34.03 -6.50 9.23
N LYS A 105 33.15 -6.38 8.24
CA LYS A 105 32.49 -7.49 7.54
C LYS A 105 33.02 -7.59 6.11
N ARG A 106 33.18 -8.82 5.63
CA ARG A 106 33.39 -9.15 4.21
C ARG A 106 32.20 -9.93 3.67
N VAL A 107 32.01 -9.87 2.35
CA VAL A 107 31.07 -10.72 1.63
C VAL A 107 31.79 -11.96 1.11
N GLY A 108 31.05 -13.02 0.74
CA GLY A 108 31.63 -14.25 0.18
C GLY A 108 31.55 -14.32 -1.34
N THR A 109 31.01 -13.29 -1.98
CA THR A 109 30.70 -13.24 -3.42
C THR A 109 31.09 -11.87 -3.96
N ASP A 110 31.52 -11.82 -5.21
CA ASP A 110 31.77 -10.56 -5.91
C ASP A 110 30.46 -9.79 -6.14
N GLY A 111 30.53 -8.47 -5.96
CA GLY A 111 29.52 -7.52 -6.40
C GLY A 111 29.60 -7.28 -7.91
N GLU A 112 28.60 -6.56 -8.42
CA GLU A 112 28.53 -6.18 -9.84
C GLU A 112 29.50 -5.02 -10.19
N TYR A 113 29.84 -4.20 -9.21
CA TYR A 113 30.64 -2.99 -9.33
C TYR A 113 31.76 -2.97 -8.29
N THR A 114 32.68 -2.01 -8.42
CA THR A 114 33.83 -1.84 -7.53
C THR A 114 33.64 -0.65 -6.57
N VAL A 115 34.43 -0.62 -5.49
CA VAL A 115 34.49 0.55 -4.58
C VAL A 115 34.93 1.82 -5.32
N ALA A 116 35.72 1.70 -6.40
CA ALA A 116 36.11 2.84 -7.23
C ALA A 116 34.90 3.42 -8.01
N ASP A 117 34.03 2.55 -8.55
CA ASP A 117 32.80 2.97 -9.22
C ASP A 117 31.87 3.71 -8.24
N LEU A 118 31.76 3.21 -6.99
CA LEU A 118 31.00 3.91 -5.96
C LEU A 118 31.59 5.29 -5.65
N ARG A 119 32.93 5.40 -5.54
CA ARG A 119 33.61 6.67 -5.31
C ARG A 119 33.31 7.67 -6.43
N GLU A 120 33.32 7.23 -7.68
CA GLU A 120 32.96 8.05 -8.83
C GLU A 120 31.49 8.50 -8.76
N LYS A 121 30.56 7.58 -8.51
CA LYS A 121 29.13 7.92 -8.35
C LYS A 121 28.91 8.94 -7.23
N LEU A 122 29.51 8.75 -6.06
CA LEU A 122 29.40 9.71 -4.96
C LEU A 122 29.97 11.08 -5.35
N ALA A 123 31.06 11.12 -6.13
CA ALA A 123 31.64 12.37 -6.64
C ALA A 123 30.74 13.05 -7.70
N GLN A 124 29.96 12.28 -8.45
CA GLN A 124 28.92 12.77 -9.37
C GLN A 124 27.64 13.23 -8.64
N GLY A 125 27.59 13.13 -7.31
CA GLY A 125 26.47 13.59 -6.49
C GLY A 125 25.40 12.54 -6.23
N TYR A 126 25.70 11.26 -6.45
CA TYR A 126 24.84 10.18 -5.98
C TYR A 126 24.86 10.09 -4.45
N VAL A 127 23.73 9.72 -3.87
CA VAL A 127 23.52 9.55 -2.43
C VAL A 127 22.73 8.27 -2.16
N PHE A 128 22.85 7.75 -0.94
CA PHE A 128 22.02 6.63 -0.50
C PHE A 128 20.72 7.13 0.13
N THR A 129 19.59 6.55 -0.27
CA THR A 129 18.27 6.81 0.31
C THR A 129 18.17 6.31 1.76
N ASP A 130 17.06 6.61 2.42
CA ASP A 130 16.72 6.07 3.74
C ASP A 130 16.43 4.57 3.75
N TYR A 131 16.24 3.98 2.56
CA TYR A 131 16.15 2.53 2.36
C TYR A 131 17.48 1.89 1.98
N GLY A 132 18.49 2.72 1.66
CA GLY A 132 19.85 2.30 1.38
C GLY A 132 20.11 2.00 -0.09
N ASP A 133 19.25 2.44 -0.99
CA ASP A 133 19.43 2.37 -2.44
C ASP A 133 20.21 3.60 -2.93
N LEU A 134 21.01 3.44 -3.99
CA LEU A 134 21.85 4.52 -4.51
C LEU A 134 21.12 5.25 -5.64
N GLN A 135 20.97 6.57 -5.52
CA GLN A 135 20.30 7.41 -6.51
C GLN A 135 21.07 8.71 -6.74
N LEU A 136 20.82 9.40 -7.85
CA LEU A 136 21.28 10.78 -8.00
C LEU A 136 20.56 11.64 -6.97
N SER A 137 21.29 12.55 -6.30
CA SER A 137 20.68 13.47 -5.33
C SER A 137 19.50 14.20 -5.98
N LYS A 138 18.35 14.24 -5.29
CA LYS A 138 17.17 14.95 -5.80
C LYS A 138 17.37 16.45 -5.95
N LYS A 139 18.47 17.00 -5.42
CA LYS A 139 18.91 18.38 -5.70
C LYS A 139 19.55 18.55 -7.08
N LEU A 140 20.05 17.47 -7.67
CA LEU A 140 20.79 17.46 -8.95
C LEU A 140 19.98 16.78 -10.07
N ASP A 141 19.04 15.91 -9.71
CA ASP A 141 18.19 15.14 -10.62
C ASP A 141 17.06 16.00 -11.22
N VAL A 142 17.42 16.91 -12.13
CA VAL A 142 16.48 17.89 -12.73
C VAL A 142 15.38 17.24 -13.57
N ASP A 143 15.65 16.09 -14.19
CA ASP A 143 14.67 15.36 -14.97
C ASP A 143 13.58 14.79 -14.05
N TRP A 144 13.98 14.17 -12.94
CA TRP A 144 13.03 13.74 -11.91
C TRP A 144 12.27 14.91 -11.29
N GLN A 145 12.93 16.04 -11.00
CA GLN A 145 12.25 17.23 -10.45
C GLN A 145 11.15 17.71 -11.39
N ALA A 146 11.44 17.82 -12.69
CA ALA A 146 10.44 18.22 -13.68
C ALA A 146 9.30 17.21 -13.79
N ALA A 147 9.61 15.91 -13.81
CA ALA A 147 8.61 14.84 -13.89
C ALA A 147 7.67 14.84 -12.67
N VAL A 148 8.22 14.90 -11.45
CA VAL A 148 7.42 14.83 -10.22
C VAL A 148 6.59 16.09 -10.00
N ILE A 149 7.10 17.26 -10.40
CA ILE A 149 6.32 18.51 -10.37
C ILE A 149 5.19 18.47 -11.41
N GLY A 150 5.45 17.96 -12.62
CA GLY A 150 4.39 17.78 -13.63
C GLY A 150 3.33 16.77 -13.19
N MET A 151 3.71 15.74 -12.43
CA MET A 151 2.77 14.83 -11.79
C MET A 151 1.95 15.51 -10.69
N TYR A 152 2.60 16.27 -9.81
CA TYR A 152 1.94 17.09 -8.80
C TYR A 152 0.90 18.03 -9.42
N ASP A 153 1.24 18.73 -10.51
CA ASP A 153 0.34 19.68 -11.17
C ASP A 153 -0.92 18.97 -11.70
N ARG A 154 -0.79 17.79 -12.33
CA ARG A 154 -1.95 17.00 -12.79
C ARG A 154 -2.82 16.52 -11.63
N VAL A 155 -2.22 16.02 -10.55
CA VAL A 155 -2.94 15.58 -9.35
C VAL A 155 -3.66 16.77 -8.71
N ALA A 156 -3.00 17.93 -8.60
CA ALA A 156 -3.57 19.14 -8.03
C ALA A 156 -4.72 19.70 -8.88
N GLU A 157 -4.58 19.72 -10.21
CA GLU A 157 -5.62 20.15 -11.14
C GLU A 157 -6.87 19.28 -11.01
N LEU A 158 -6.69 17.94 -11.04
CA LEU A 158 -7.80 17.00 -10.94
C LEU A 158 -8.50 17.09 -9.57
N LEU A 159 -7.74 17.18 -8.49
CA LEU A 159 -8.27 17.34 -7.14
C LEU A 159 -9.10 18.63 -7.02
N GLN A 160 -8.60 19.73 -7.60
CA GLN A 160 -9.29 21.01 -7.58
C GLN A 160 -10.55 21.01 -8.47
N SER A 161 -10.50 20.42 -9.66
CA SER A 161 -11.63 20.42 -10.60
C SER A 161 -12.76 19.48 -10.16
N ALA A 162 -12.41 18.31 -9.62
CA ALA A 162 -13.40 17.28 -9.26
C ALA A 162 -13.92 17.41 -7.83
N HIS A 163 -13.06 17.82 -6.88
CA HIS A 163 -13.39 17.84 -5.44
C HIS A 163 -13.30 19.24 -4.80
N GLY A 164 -12.81 20.23 -5.54
CA GLY A 164 -12.72 21.60 -5.05
C GLY A 164 -11.65 21.81 -3.98
N TYR A 165 -10.65 20.93 -3.90
CA TYR A 165 -9.55 21.03 -2.93
C TYR A 165 -8.26 21.51 -3.58
N GLU A 166 -7.51 22.33 -2.86
CA GLU A 166 -6.20 22.81 -3.28
C GLU A 166 -5.10 21.93 -2.66
N ALA A 167 -4.33 21.25 -3.50
CA ALA A 167 -3.22 20.42 -3.07
C ALA A 167 -1.98 21.27 -2.73
N PHE A 168 -1.30 20.98 -1.62
CA PHE A 168 -0.07 21.64 -1.19
C PHE A 168 0.97 20.65 -0.68
N VAL A 169 2.25 21.00 -0.74
CA VAL A 169 3.32 20.11 -0.26
C VAL A 169 3.27 19.96 1.26
N VAL A 170 3.52 18.75 1.75
CA VAL A 170 3.53 18.40 3.18
C VAL A 170 4.79 17.55 3.49
N TYR A 171 4.99 17.18 4.75
CA TYR A 171 6.04 16.25 5.19
C TYR A 171 7.44 16.53 4.58
N GLY A 172 8.09 15.55 3.95
CA GLY A 172 9.48 15.69 3.46
C GLY A 172 9.59 16.80 2.42
N SER A 173 8.57 16.90 1.55
CA SER A 173 8.49 17.92 0.50
C SER A 173 8.34 19.34 1.08
N LEU A 174 7.48 19.55 2.08
CA LEU A 174 7.37 20.83 2.78
C LEU A 174 8.63 21.18 3.57
N LEU A 175 9.25 20.19 4.24
CA LEU A 175 10.49 20.40 4.99
C LEU A 175 11.63 20.81 4.05
N GLY A 176 11.77 20.15 2.89
CA GLY A 176 12.72 20.53 1.85
C GLY A 176 12.47 21.95 1.36
N GLN A 177 11.22 22.28 1.06
CA GLN A 177 10.81 23.61 0.60
C GLN A 177 11.18 24.70 1.62
N VAL A 178 10.85 24.51 2.90
CA VAL A 178 11.08 25.53 3.94
C VAL A 178 12.55 25.60 4.34
N ARG A 179 13.18 24.47 4.67
CA ARG A 179 14.54 24.43 5.24
C ARG A 179 15.63 24.58 4.19
N GLU A 180 15.44 23.99 3.01
CA GLU A 180 16.48 23.85 1.99
C GLU A 180 16.16 24.64 0.71
N GLN A 181 14.98 25.27 0.63
CA GLN A 181 14.49 26.01 -0.53
C GLN A 181 14.46 25.14 -1.81
N GLY A 182 14.23 23.84 -1.64
CA GLY A 182 14.31 22.84 -2.72
C GLY A 182 13.99 21.43 -2.23
N PHE A 183 14.55 20.43 -2.90
CA PHE A 183 14.32 19.02 -2.57
C PHE A 183 15.30 18.50 -1.52
N ILE A 184 14.86 17.59 -0.66
CA ILE A 184 15.74 16.83 0.23
C ILE A 184 16.54 15.85 -0.62
N SER A 185 17.87 15.82 -0.47
CA SER A 185 18.75 15.13 -1.41
C SER A 185 18.49 13.64 -1.58
N HIS A 186 18.03 12.98 -0.51
CA HIS A 186 17.92 11.54 -0.38
C HIS A 186 16.47 11.05 -0.24
N ASP A 187 15.49 11.96 -0.37
CA ASP A 187 14.07 11.60 -0.46
C ASP A 187 13.82 10.77 -1.72
N ASP A 188 12.83 9.91 -1.64
CA ASP A 188 12.38 9.04 -2.73
C ASP A 188 10.90 9.23 -3.11
N ASP A 189 10.20 10.16 -2.45
CA ASP A 189 8.81 10.49 -2.73
C ASP A 189 8.54 12.00 -2.77
N PHE A 190 7.30 12.35 -3.09
CA PHE A 190 6.79 13.72 -3.13
C PHE A 190 5.43 13.77 -2.42
N ASP A 191 5.45 14.36 -1.24
CA ASP A 191 4.33 14.37 -0.31
C ASP A 191 3.46 15.61 -0.51
N VAL A 192 2.17 15.39 -0.74
CA VAL A 192 1.18 16.45 -0.87
C VAL A 192 -0.04 16.18 -0.02
N ALA A 193 -0.74 17.23 0.38
CA ALA A 193 -1.92 17.14 1.20
C ALA A 193 -3.02 18.06 0.69
N TYR A 194 -4.22 17.77 1.14
CA TYR A 194 -5.32 18.72 1.18
C TYR A 194 -5.95 18.72 2.58
N VAL A 195 -6.67 19.79 2.90
CA VAL A 195 -7.45 19.85 4.15
C VAL A 195 -8.92 19.58 3.81
N SER A 196 -9.40 18.40 4.20
CA SER A 196 -10.79 17.99 4.06
C SER A 196 -11.73 18.94 4.82
N ARG A 197 -12.91 19.16 4.25
CA ARG A 197 -14.02 19.84 4.92
C ARG A 197 -14.73 18.93 5.93
N LEU A 198 -14.50 17.62 5.83
CA LEU A 198 -15.05 16.57 6.70
C LEU A 198 -14.05 16.24 7.82
N SER A 199 -14.41 15.32 8.72
CA SER A 199 -13.57 14.88 9.83
C SER A 199 -13.58 13.37 9.99
N GLY A 200 -12.51 12.84 10.59
CA GLY A 200 -12.41 11.44 11.03
C GLY A 200 -12.76 10.44 9.92
N PRO A 201 -13.72 9.53 10.15
CA PRO A 201 -14.12 8.53 9.16
C PRO A 201 -14.65 9.10 7.84
N ASP A 202 -15.30 10.26 7.87
CA ASP A 202 -15.87 10.88 6.67
C ASP A 202 -14.75 11.46 5.78
N ALA A 203 -13.70 12.02 6.38
CA ALA A 203 -12.50 12.44 5.65
C ALA A 203 -11.76 11.22 5.04
N ALA A 204 -11.76 10.07 5.73
CA ALA A 204 -11.19 8.83 5.18
C ALA A 204 -12.01 8.27 4.01
N ALA A 205 -13.34 8.37 4.07
CA ALA A 205 -14.24 8.01 2.98
C ALA A 205 -14.05 8.93 1.76
N GLU A 206 -13.82 10.22 1.99
CA GLU A 206 -13.51 11.19 0.94
C GLU A 206 -12.18 10.87 0.24
N LEU A 207 -11.13 10.47 0.98
CA LEU A 207 -9.87 10.05 0.35
C LEU A 207 -10.08 8.86 -0.59
N ARG A 208 -10.94 7.91 -0.21
CA ARG A 208 -11.35 6.77 -1.05
C ARG A 208 -12.05 7.23 -2.32
N ASP A 209 -12.94 8.22 -2.24
CA ASP A 209 -13.65 8.77 -3.41
C ASP A 209 -12.70 9.53 -4.35
N ILE A 210 -11.73 10.27 -3.79
CA ILE A 210 -10.64 10.88 -4.55
C ILE A 210 -9.80 9.81 -5.25
N GLY A 211 -9.47 8.71 -4.57
CA GLY A 211 -8.72 7.60 -5.15
C GLY A 211 -9.41 7.02 -6.39
N LEU A 212 -10.73 6.82 -6.34
CA LEU A 212 -11.52 6.37 -7.50
C LEU A 212 -11.47 7.39 -8.65
N THR A 213 -11.57 8.69 -8.34
CA THR A 213 -11.47 9.76 -9.35
C THR A 213 -10.11 9.78 -10.05
N MET A 214 -9.03 9.52 -9.31
CA MET A 214 -7.67 9.45 -9.87
C MET A 214 -7.55 8.25 -10.83
N ILE A 215 -8.13 7.10 -10.48
CA ILE A 215 -8.17 5.92 -11.37
C ILE A 215 -8.95 6.22 -12.65
N ASP A 216 -10.11 6.88 -12.53
CA ASP A 216 -10.94 7.24 -13.70
C ASP A 216 -10.22 8.22 -14.64
N ALA A 217 -9.27 9.00 -14.12
CA ALA A 217 -8.41 9.87 -14.90
C ALA A 217 -7.17 9.17 -15.50
N GLY A 218 -6.99 7.87 -15.23
CA GLY A 218 -5.92 7.05 -15.79
C GLY A 218 -4.68 6.87 -14.91
N PHE A 219 -4.70 7.33 -13.65
CA PHE A 219 -3.60 7.07 -12.72
C PHE A 219 -3.66 5.65 -12.16
N GLU A 220 -2.49 5.08 -11.87
CA GLU A 220 -2.41 3.89 -11.02
C GLU A 220 -2.41 4.34 -9.55
N VAL A 221 -3.27 3.74 -8.72
CA VAL A 221 -3.51 4.20 -7.35
C VAL A 221 -3.46 3.05 -6.36
N ASP A 222 -2.55 3.15 -5.39
CA ASP A 222 -2.49 2.26 -4.23
C ASP A 222 -2.97 2.99 -2.97
N GLN A 223 -4.18 2.65 -2.52
CA GLN A 223 -4.77 3.20 -1.30
C GLN A 223 -4.08 2.62 -0.06
N ARG A 224 -3.25 3.44 0.59
CA ARG A 224 -2.72 3.17 1.93
C ARG A 224 -3.74 3.55 2.99
N ARG A 225 -3.43 3.18 4.25
CA ARG A 225 -4.26 3.52 5.42
C ARG A 225 -4.36 5.03 5.66
N THR A 226 -3.38 5.80 5.22
CA THR A 226 -3.24 7.23 5.56
C THR A 226 -2.97 8.13 4.36
N ALA A 227 -2.84 7.56 3.16
CA ALA A 227 -2.52 8.30 1.94
C ALA A 227 -2.96 7.51 0.70
N LEU A 228 -3.06 8.19 -0.44
CA LEU A 228 -3.04 7.57 -1.76
C LEU A 228 -1.61 7.62 -2.29
N HIS A 229 -1.07 6.48 -2.68
CA HIS A 229 0.13 6.43 -3.50
C HIS A 229 -0.33 6.49 -4.95
N ILE A 230 -0.12 7.63 -5.60
CA ILE A 230 -0.55 7.87 -6.99
C ILE A 230 0.67 7.72 -7.87
N HIS A 231 0.59 6.85 -8.87
CA HIS A 231 1.64 6.53 -9.83
C HIS A 231 1.23 6.97 -11.24
N ASP A 232 2.19 7.37 -12.05
CA ASP A 232 1.95 7.52 -13.49
C ASP A 232 1.86 6.12 -14.13
N SER A 233 0.86 5.88 -14.96
CA SER A 233 0.68 4.58 -15.61
C SER A 233 1.79 4.25 -16.62
N ASP A 234 2.45 5.27 -17.17
CA ASP A 234 3.56 5.14 -18.13
C ASP A 234 4.93 5.09 -17.42
N ASP A 235 5.01 5.59 -16.18
CA ASP A 235 6.22 5.54 -15.33
C ASP A 235 5.86 5.16 -13.87
N PRO A 236 5.82 3.84 -13.57
CA PRO A 236 5.46 3.34 -12.24
C PRO A 236 6.41 3.77 -11.11
N ASP A 237 7.64 4.19 -11.44
CA ASP A 237 8.61 4.67 -10.44
C ASP A 237 8.36 6.14 -10.05
N LEU A 238 7.57 6.87 -10.85
CA LEU A 238 7.14 8.23 -10.55
C LEU A 238 5.90 8.22 -9.66
N ARG A 239 6.01 8.80 -8.45
CA ARG A 239 4.96 8.75 -7.43
C ARG A 239 4.75 10.09 -6.74
N VAL A 240 3.49 10.41 -6.46
CA VAL A 240 3.06 11.47 -5.53
C VAL A 240 2.16 10.84 -4.46
N ASP A 241 2.46 11.13 -3.20
CA ASP A 241 1.68 10.64 -2.06
C ASP A 241 0.71 11.72 -1.58
N LEU A 242 -0.60 11.47 -1.73
CA LEU A 242 -1.67 12.41 -1.34
C LEU A 242 -2.26 12.03 0.03
N PHE A 243 -2.09 12.92 1.00
CA PHE A 243 -2.61 12.79 2.37
C PHE A 243 -3.89 13.60 2.58
N HIS A 244 -4.86 13.03 3.29
CA HIS A 244 -6.03 13.75 3.77
C HIS A 244 -5.79 14.27 5.19
N LEU A 245 -5.71 15.59 5.34
CA LEU A 245 -5.71 16.24 6.65
C LEU A 245 -7.12 16.73 6.95
N TYR A 246 -7.48 16.84 8.22
CA TYR A 246 -8.78 17.39 8.61
C TYR A 246 -8.71 18.07 9.96
N PHE A 247 -9.77 18.78 10.32
CA PHE A 247 -9.94 19.33 11.65
C PHE A 247 -10.97 18.52 12.41
N ASP A 248 -10.64 18.09 13.62
CA ASP A 248 -11.59 17.40 14.50
C ASP A 248 -12.68 18.33 15.06
N ASP A 249 -13.58 17.78 15.87
CA ASP A 249 -14.67 18.52 16.53
C ASP A 249 -14.16 19.58 17.52
N ALA A 250 -12.95 19.41 18.07
CA ALA A 250 -12.29 20.42 18.90
C ALA A 250 -11.64 21.54 18.07
N GLY A 251 -11.64 21.40 16.73
CA GLY A 251 -11.06 22.36 15.81
C GLY A 251 -9.54 22.24 15.68
N ASN A 252 -8.95 21.10 16.03
CA ASN A 252 -7.52 20.83 15.93
C ASN A 252 -7.19 20.04 14.66
N LEU A 253 -6.09 20.41 14.00
CA LEU A 253 -5.61 19.71 12.81
C LEU A 253 -5.20 18.27 13.18
N GLN A 254 -5.72 17.32 12.42
CA GLN A 254 -5.44 15.91 12.49
C GLN A 254 -4.72 15.47 11.22
N MET A 255 -3.66 14.70 11.40
CA MET A 255 -2.82 14.17 10.33
C MET A 255 -2.72 12.64 10.49
N PRO A 256 -3.51 11.82 9.77
CA PRO A 256 -3.55 10.36 9.96
C PRO A 256 -2.20 9.66 9.84
N PHE A 257 -1.31 10.13 8.95
CA PHE A 257 0.05 9.59 8.87
C PHE A 257 0.90 9.89 10.13
N GLY A 258 0.54 10.95 10.84
CA GLY A 258 1.07 11.33 12.15
C GLY A 258 1.93 12.58 12.11
N ARG A 259 2.37 12.98 13.30
CA ARG A 259 3.30 14.09 13.55
C ARG A 259 4.25 13.73 14.68
N ALA A 260 5.40 14.39 14.72
CA ALA A 260 6.40 14.33 15.77
C ALA A 260 6.45 15.58 16.67
N GLY A 261 6.02 16.74 16.16
CA GLY A 261 5.87 17.94 16.99
C GLY A 261 4.80 17.72 18.07
N VAL A 262 4.81 18.54 19.12
CA VAL A 262 3.81 18.50 20.22
C VAL A 262 2.87 19.70 20.23
N SER A 263 3.10 20.69 19.35
CA SER A 263 2.22 21.85 19.19
C SER A 263 0.84 21.44 18.66
N GLU A 264 -0.17 22.28 18.87
CA GLU A 264 -1.48 22.16 18.24
C GLU A 264 -1.63 23.20 17.14
N LEU A 265 -2.29 22.83 16.04
CA LEU A 265 -2.68 23.75 14.98
C LEU A 265 -4.21 23.88 14.98
N PRO A 266 -4.77 24.94 15.61
CA PRO A 266 -6.20 25.16 15.60
C PRO A 266 -6.67 25.61 14.21
N ARG A 267 -7.96 25.42 13.90
CA ARG A 267 -8.57 25.79 12.62
C ARG A 267 -8.31 27.24 12.21
N ALA A 268 -8.26 28.16 13.16
CA ALA A 268 -7.97 29.57 12.89
C ALA A 268 -6.54 29.82 12.37
N ALA A 269 -5.60 28.90 12.61
CA ALA A 269 -4.24 28.96 12.06
C ALA A 269 -4.20 28.56 10.58
N TRP A 270 -5.20 27.83 10.08
CA TRP A 270 -5.33 27.53 8.66
C TRP A 270 -5.88 28.71 7.88
N GLN A 271 -5.00 29.37 7.13
CA GLN A 271 -5.31 30.55 6.31
C GLN A 271 -5.28 30.25 4.81
N GLY A 272 -5.36 28.96 4.46
CA GLY A 272 -5.18 28.44 3.10
C GLY A 272 -3.72 28.31 2.71
N THR A 273 -3.48 28.17 1.40
CA THR A 273 -2.14 27.98 0.85
C THR A 273 -1.70 29.21 0.04
N GLU A 274 -0.42 29.28 -0.29
CA GLU A 274 0.19 30.32 -1.13
C GLU A 274 1.26 29.71 -2.05
N PRO A 275 1.67 30.41 -3.13
CA PRO A 275 2.76 29.93 -3.98
C PRO A 275 4.08 29.96 -3.20
N GLY A 276 4.79 28.83 -3.17
CA GLY A 276 6.14 28.67 -2.64
C GLY A 276 7.12 28.26 -3.74
N ARG A 277 8.40 28.63 -3.59
CA ARG A 277 9.46 28.17 -4.49
C ARG A 277 10.09 26.90 -3.95
N MET A 278 10.29 25.91 -4.82
CA MET A 278 11.01 24.68 -4.53
C MET A 278 12.02 24.43 -5.65
N GLY A 279 13.28 24.81 -5.41
CA GLY A 279 14.28 24.90 -6.47
C GLY A 279 13.89 25.93 -7.53
N GLU A 280 13.78 25.51 -8.78
CA GLU A 280 13.31 26.34 -9.90
C GLU A 280 11.79 26.28 -10.11
N HIS A 281 11.11 25.37 -9.41
CA HIS A 281 9.69 25.11 -9.56
C HIS A 281 8.83 25.92 -8.58
N THR A 282 7.54 26.01 -8.88
CA THR A 282 6.53 26.61 -7.99
C THR A 282 5.60 25.51 -7.51
N VAL A 283 5.32 25.50 -6.21
CA VAL A 283 4.38 24.59 -5.55
C VAL A 283 3.45 25.38 -4.66
N ARG A 284 2.33 24.80 -4.20
CA ARG A 284 1.54 25.40 -3.11
C ARG A 284 2.08 24.97 -1.76
N VAL A 285 2.18 25.92 -0.83
CA VAL A 285 2.60 25.69 0.56
C VAL A 285 1.55 26.23 1.52
N PRO A 286 1.35 25.64 2.71
CA PRO A 286 0.46 26.22 3.70
C PRO A 286 1.00 27.59 4.14
N LYS A 287 0.13 28.58 4.32
CA LYS A 287 0.56 29.87 4.87
C LYS A 287 1.17 29.67 6.26
N HIS A 288 2.24 30.41 6.55
CA HIS A 288 3.06 30.22 7.74
C HIS A 288 3.71 28.82 7.79
N ALA A 289 4.30 28.39 6.67
CA ALA A 289 4.86 27.06 6.48
C ALA A 289 5.83 26.60 7.58
N GLU A 290 6.63 27.50 8.18
CA GLU A 290 7.51 27.14 9.31
C GLU A 290 6.73 26.61 10.53
N GLN A 291 5.54 27.15 10.81
CA GLN A 291 4.67 26.67 11.88
C GLN A 291 4.17 25.25 11.60
N TRP A 292 3.91 24.94 10.33
CA TRP A 292 3.49 23.61 9.88
C TRP A 292 4.64 22.60 10.00
N VAL A 293 5.84 22.98 9.55
CA VAL A 293 7.03 22.13 9.69
C VAL A 293 7.36 21.88 11.16
N GLU A 294 7.24 22.88 12.03
CA GLU A 294 7.38 22.71 13.48
C GLU A 294 6.30 21.79 14.07
N HIS A 295 5.05 21.90 13.61
CA HIS A 295 3.98 20.99 14.04
C HIS A 295 4.24 19.54 13.63
N ILE A 296 4.77 19.33 12.41
CA ILE A 296 5.06 18.02 11.85
C ILE A 296 6.31 17.41 12.51
N TYR A 297 7.41 18.14 12.64
CA TYR A 297 8.72 17.60 13.03
C TYR A 297 9.20 18.01 14.43
N GLY A 298 8.53 18.96 15.08
CA GLY A 298 8.92 19.52 16.38
C GLY A 298 9.85 20.74 16.28
N SER A 299 10.15 21.35 17.43
CA SER A 299 10.88 22.63 17.52
C SER A 299 12.33 22.61 17.03
N SER A 300 12.90 21.42 16.80
CA SER A 300 14.26 21.24 16.28
C SER A 300 14.32 21.01 14.77
N TRP A 301 13.22 21.22 14.05
CA TRP A 301 13.11 20.93 12.60
C TRP A 301 14.16 21.63 11.73
N GLN A 302 14.64 22.82 12.14
CA GLN A 302 15.68 23.55 11.40
C GLN A 302 17.01 22.80 11.34
N ILE A 303 17.26 21.89 12.29
CA ILE A 303 18.49 21.11 12.37
C ILE A 303 18.23 19.77 11.67
N PRO A 304 18.94 19.46 10.56
CA PRO A 304 18.81 18.15 9.92
C PRO A 304 19.08 17.02 10.90
N GLN A 305 18.18 16.03 10.93
CA GLN A 305 18.31 14.82 11.75
C GLN A 305 18.54 13.58 10.87
N PRO A 306 19.78 13.36 10.36
CA PRO A 306 20.14 12.14 9.64
C PRO A 306 19.78 10.86 10.41
N GLY A 307 18.85 10.07 9.87
CA GLY A 307 18.36 8.85 10.52
C GLY A 307 16.99 9.00 11.20
N PHE A 308 16.30 10.12 10.97
CA PHE A 308 14.90 10.32 11.37
C PHE A 308 14.03 9.11 11.02
N ASN A 309 13.10 8.76 11.91
CA ASN A 309 12.26 7.59 11.75
C ASN A 309 10.87 7.82 12.36
N TRP A 310 9.85 7.76 11.50
CA TRP A 310 8.46 8.04 11.88
C TRP A 310 7.93 7.16 13.01
N ASP A 311 8.21 5.85 13.02
CA ASP A 311 7.69 4.94 14.05
C ASP A 311 8.09 5.32 15.48
N ARG A 312 9.11 6.16 15.63
CA ARG A 312 9.67 6.56 16.92
C ARG A 312 9.50 8.03 17.21
N ALA A 313 9.60 8.86 16.17
CA ALA A 313 9.39 10.30 16.31
C ALA A 313 7.92 10.66 16.49
N ARG A 314 6.99 9.81 16.02
CA ARG A 314 5.55 10.10 16.03
C ARG A 314 5.02 10.22 17.47
N THR A 315 4.56 11.42 17.80
CA THR A 315 3.93 11.77 19.08
C THR A 315 2.40 11.66 19.03
N ALA A 316 1.81 11.77 17.84
CA ALA A 316 0.37 11.59 17.63
C ALA A 316 0.07 10.94 16.28
N GLN A 317 -0.97 10.09 16.26
CA GLN A 317 -1.48 9.41 15.07
C GLN A 317 -3.01 9.21 15.20
N PRO A 318 -3.84 10.12 14.67
CA PRO A 318 -5.29 10.01 14.76
C PRO A 318 -5.79 8.83 13.90
N THR A 319 -6.19 7.75 14.57
CA THR A 319 -6.61 6.49 13.92
C THR A 319 -8.05 6.51 13.42
N ASP A 320 -8.87 7.44 13.89
CA ASP A 320 -10.22 7.70 13.41
C ASP A 320 -10.25 8.19 11.96
N GLY A 321 -9.16 8.81 11.50
CA GLY A 321 -8.95 9.16 10.10
C GLY A 321 -8.36 8.04 9.24
N PHE A 322 -8.19 6.82 9.73
CA PHE A 322 -7.62 5.74 8.91
C PHE A 322 -8.62 5.23 7.88
N VAL A 323 -8.15 5.04 6.65
CA VAL A 323 -8.91 4.35 5.61
C VAL A 323 -8.97 2.86 5.96
N THR A 324 -10.14 2.41 6.40
CA THR A 324 -10.40 1.02 6.80
C THR A 324 -10.29 0.07 5.61
N GLU A 325 -10.10 -1.23 5.86
CA GLU A 325 -10.07 -2.24 4.80
C GLU A 325 -11.27 -2.13 3.85
N GLN A 326 -12.47 -1.93 4.41
CA GLN A 326 -13.71 -1.80 3.67
C GLN A 326 -13.71 -0.60 2.71
N LEU A 327 -13.04 0.50 3.07
CA LEU A 327 -12.87 1.66 2.21
C LEU A 327 -11.75 1.46 1.19
N ARG A 328 -10.72 0.65 1.48
CA ARG A 328 -9.64 0.38 0.52
C ARG A 328 -10.04 -0.56 -0.60
N GLN A 329 -10.94 -1.52 -0.33
CA GLN A 329 -11.36 -2.53 -1.30
C GLN A 329 -11.91 -1.95 -2.62
N PRO A 330 -12.80 -0.94 -2.63
CA PRO A 330 -13.25 -0.29 -3.86
C PRO A 330 -12.11 0.25 -4.73
N VAL A 331 -11.16 0.98 -4.13
CA VAL A 331 -10.02 1.56 -4.86
C VAL A 331 -9.13 0.45 -5.42
N TYR A 332 -8.87 -0.59 -4.61
CA TYR A 332 -8.08 -1.75 -5.05
C TYR A 332 -8.69 -2.42 -6.29
N TRP A 333 -10.00 -2.74 -6.28
CA TRP A 333 -10.64 -3.42 -7.40
C TRP A 333 -10.81 -2.51 -8.62
N ALA A 334 -11.10 -1.22 -8.44
CA ALA A 334 -11.10 -0.25 -9.53
C ALA A 334 -9.72 -0.19 -10.21
N ASN A 335 -8.64 -0.06 -9.42
CA ASN A 335 -7.27 -0.04 -9.93
C ASN A 335 -6.91 -1.36 -10.62
N PHE A 336 -7.28 -2.49 -10.03
CA PHE A 336 -7.03 -3.81 -10.61
C PHE A 336 -7.64 -3.93 -12.02
N TYR A 337 -8.92 -3.60 -12.18
CA TYR A 337 -9.60 -3.69 -13.47
C TYR A 337 -9.23 -2.58 -14.47
N ALA A 338 -8.68 -1.45 -13.99
CA ALA A 338 -8.12 -0.41 -14.85
C ALA A 338 -6.87 -0.91 -15.61
N HIS A 339 -6.07 -1.76 -14.98
CA HIS A 339 -4.76 -2.20 -15.51
C HIS A 339 -4.68 -3.69 -15.87
N HIS A 340 -5.71 -4.48 -15.57
CA HIS A 340 -5.74 -5.91 -15.87
C HIS A 340 -7.01 -6.28 -16.64
N THR A 341 -6.83 -7.04 -17.71
CA THR A 341 -7.94 -7.57 -18.51
C THR A 341 -7.76 -9.08 -18.74
N ALA A 342 -8.83 -9.86 -18.59
CA ALA A 342 -8.86 -11.27 -18.93
C ALA A 342 -9.90 -11.55 -20.02
N SER A 343 -9.47 -12.16 -21.13
CA SER A 343 -10.34 -12.36 -22.30
C SER A 343 -10.98 -13.74 -22.39
N VAL A 344 -10.38 -14.77 -21.79
CA VAL A 344 -10.78 -16.18 -21.93
C VAL A 344 -11.55 -16.64 -20.70
N GLY A 345 -12.68 -17.32 -20.83
CA GLY A 345 -13.42 -17.93 -19.72
C GLY A 345 -12.56 -18.79 -18.77
N SER A 346 -12.97 -18.89 -17.52
CA SER A 346 -12.32 -19.72 -16.50
C SER A 346 -12.61 -21.21 -16.71
N GLN A 347 -11.79 -22.07 -16.09
CA GLN A 347 -12.08 -23.50 -16.04
C GLN A 347 -13.41 -23.78 -15.32
N PHE A 348 -13.81 -22.91 -14.40
CA PHE A 348 -15.06 -23.06 -13.66
C PHE A 348 -16.27 -22.70 -14.51
N SER A 349 -16.24 -21.61 -15.28
CA SER A 349 -17.33 -21.28 -16.22
C SER A 349 -17.46 -22.34 -17.32
N GLY A 350 -16.34 -22.88 -17.82
CA GLY A 350 -16.37 -24.03 -18.73
C GLY A 350 -17.01 -25.29 -18.10
N PHE A 351 -16.65 -25.60 -16.85
CA PHE A 351 -17.24 -26.72 -16.10
C PHE A 351 -18.75 -26.53 -15.88
N VAL A 352 -19.17 -25.37 -15.37
CA VAL A 352 -20.58 -25.03 -15.13
C VAL A 352 -21.37 -24.93 -16.44
N GLY A 353 -20.75 -24.42 -17.50
CA GLY A 353 -21.32 -24.32 -18.83
C GLY A 353 -21.73 -25.67 -19.42
N GLY A 354 -20.93 -26.71 -19.17
CA GLY A 354 -21.20 -28.09 -19.59
C GLY A 354 -22.00 -28.93 -18.59
N TYR A 355 -22.32 -28.40 -17.40
CA TYR A 355 -23.06 -29.15 -16.38
C TYR A 355 -24.55 -29.28 -16.77
N PRO A 356 -25.10 -30.50 -16.81
CA PRO A 356 -26.44 -30.72 -17.33
C PRO A 356 -27.52 -30.15 -16.40
N GLY A 357 -28.61 -29.65 -16.99
CA GLY A 357 -29.81 -29.26 -16.25
C GLY A 357 -29.74 -27.93 -15.49
N LEU A 358 -28.67 -27.14 -15.67
CA LEU A 358 -28.60 -25.80 -15.07
C LEU A 358 -29.42 -24.75 -15.84
N PRO A 359 -29.94 -23.72 -15.17
CA PRO A 359 -30.68 -22.63 -15.82
C PRO A 359 -29.89 -21.88 -16.92
N SER A 360 -30.62 -21.41 -17.93
CA SER A 360 -30.09 -20.62 -19.06
C SER A 360 -29.80 -19.16 -18.68
N MET A 361 -30.50 -18.62 -17.67
CA MET A 361 -30.27 -17.29 -17.12
C MET A 361 -29.22 -17.35 -16.02
N VAL A 362 -28.13 -16.59 -16.19
CA VAL A 362 -27.01 -16.53 -15.24
C VAL A 362 -26.95 -15.16 -14.59
N LEU A 363 -26.90 -15.15 -13.25
CA LEU A 363 -26.49 -14.00 -12.46
C LEU A 363 -25.05 -14.22 -12.00
N ASP A 364 -24.10 -13.53 -12.64
CA ASP A 364 -22.68 -13.59 -12.30
C ASP A 364 -22.37 -12.50 -11.26
N ILE A 365 -22.29 -12.88 -9.98
CA ILE A 365 -22.12 -11.97 -8.84
C ILE A 365 -20.65 -11.91 -8.45
N GLY A 366 -20.08 -10.71 -8.50
CA GLY A 366 -18.63 -10.49 -8.45
C GLY A 366 -17.96 -10.74 -9.80
N CYS A 367 -18.60 -10.29 -10.89
CA CYS A 367 -18.20 -10.65 -12.25
C CYS A 367 -16.88 -9.98 -12.73
N GLY A 368 -16.41 -8.95 -12.03
CA GLY A 368 -15.23 -8.19 -12.41
C GLY A 368 -15.32 -7.52 -13.79
N ASP A 369 -14.40 -7.89 -14.69
CA ASP A 369 -14.38 -7.47 -16.09
C ASP A 369 -15.32 -8.30 -17.00
N GLY A 370 -16.14 -9.17 -16.40
CA GLY A 370 -17.13 -9.99 -17.09
C GLY A 370 -16.55 -11.20 -17.82
N ARG A 371 -15.29 -11.57 -17.62
CA ARG A 371 -14.62 -12.71 -18.27
C ARG A 371 -15.50 -13.97 -18.37
N ASP A 372 -16.12 -14.40 -17.27
CA ASP A 372 -16.96 -15.59 -17.25
C ASP A 372 -18.38 -15.33 -17.77
N SER A 373 -18.89 -14.11 -17.57
CA SER A 373 -20.13 -13.67 -18.19
C SER A 373 -20.08 -13.76 -19.74
N PHE A 374 -18.96 -13.36 -20.36
CA PHE A 374 -18.75 -13.53 -21.81
C PHE A 374 -18.71 -15.00 -22.22
N ALA A 375 -18.03 -15.86 -21.45
CA ALA A 375 -17.96 -17.29 -21.75
C ALA A 375 -19.35 -17.96 -21.69
N PHE A 376 -20.22 -17.56 -20.76
CA PHE A 376 -21.60 -18.02 -20.73
C PHE A 376 -22.42 -17.49 -21.91
N ALA A 377 -22.22 -16.23 -22.31
CA ALA A 377 -22.89 -15.67 -23.48
C ALA A 377 -22.51 -16.41 -24.78
N GLU A 378 -21.24 -16.80 -24.93
CA GLU A 378 -20.77 -17.64 -26.06
C GLU A 378 -21.45 -19.02 -26.11
N LEU A 379 -21.87 -19.55 -24.96
CA LEU A 379 -22.67 -20.77 -24.87
C LEU A 379 -24.18 -20.55 -25.12
N GLY A 380 -24.58 -19.34 -25.53
CA GLY A 380 -25.97 -18.99 -25.80
C GLY A 380 -26.79 -18.67 -24.54
N ARG A 381 -26.16 -18.53 -23.36
CA ARG A 381 -26.86 -18.17 -22.12
C ARG A 381 -27.12 -16.68 -22.04
N ARG A 382 -28.19 -16.29 -21.37
CA ARG A 382 -28.44 -14.89 -21.01
C ARG A 382 -27.77 -14.59 -19.68
N VAL A 383 -27.09 -13.45 -19.57
CA VAL A 383 -26.27 -13.15 -18.40
C VAL A 383 -26.50 -11.71 -17.95
N ILE A 384 -26.68 -11.53 -16.64
CA ILE A 384 -26.47 -10.23 -15.99
C ILE A 384 -25.28 -10.40 -15.05
N GLY A 385 -24.19 -9.70 -15.36
CA GLY A 385 -23.03 -9.60 -14.48
C GLY A 385 -23.19 -8.43 -13.50
N ALA A 386 -22.83 -8.64 -12.25
CA ALA A 386 -22.84 -7.60 -11.23
C ALA A 386 -21.51 -7.57 -10.50
N ASP A 387 -20.91 -6.39 -10.37
CA ASP A 387 -19.69 -6.18 -9.58
C ASP A 387 -19.75 -4.82 -8.89
N ARG A 388 -19.03 -4.68 -7.77
CA ARG A 388 -18.95 -3.40 -7.07
C ARG A 388 -18.02 -2.42 -7.78
N SER A 389 -17.03 -2.91 -8.52
CA SER A 389 -16.10 -2.07 -9.27
C SER A 389 -16.77 -1.47 -10.49
N HIS A 390 -16.95 -0.15 -10.49
CA HIS A 390 -17.52 0.56 -11.64
C HIS A 390 -16.61 0.44 -12.87
N VAL A 391 -15.28 0.48 -12.69
CA VAL A 391 -14.31 0.29 -13.77
C VAL A 391 -14.48 -1.08 -14.46
N GLY A 392 -14.61 -2.15 -13.66
CA GLY A 392 -14.82 -3.50 -14.21
C GLY A 392 -16.12 -3.60 -15.02
N VAL A 393 -17.21 -3.07 -14.45
CA VAL A 393 -18.53 -3.04 -15.09
C VAL A 393 -18.54 -2.19 -16.36
N GLU A 394 -17.89 -1.04 -16.37
CA GLU A 394 -17.81 -0.16 -17.54
C GLU A 394 -17.01 -0.80 -18.67
N HIS A 395 -15.85 -1.42 -18.35
CA HIS A 395 -15.06 -2.19 -19.31
C HIS A 395 -15.87 -3.34 -19.91
N ALA A 396 -16.55 -4.11 -19.06
CA ALA A 396 -17.38 -5.23 -19.48
C ALA A 396 -18.56 -4.77 -20.36
N SER A 397 -19.24 -3.68 -19.97
CA SER A 397 -20.35 -3.08 -20.71
C SER A 397 -19.93 -2.57 -22.08
N LYS A 398 -18.80 -1.85 -22.15
CA LYS A 398 -18.24 -1.35 -23.40
C LYS A 398 -17.91 -2.51 -24.35
N ARG A 399 -17.22 -3.54 -23.85
CA ARG A 399 -16.89 -4.74 -24.64
C ARG A 399 -18.14 -5.47 -25.14
N ALA A 400 -19.18 -5.59 -24.31
CA ALA A 400 -20.44 -6.21 -24.73
C ALA A 400 -21.13 -5.39 -25.84
N GLY A 401 -21.08 -4.06 -25.76
CA GLY A 401 -21.56 -3.16 -26.81
C GLY A 401 -20.79 -3.30 -28.13
N GLU A 402 -19.45 -3.33 -28.06
CA GLU A 402 -18.57 -3.51 -29.23
C GLU A 402 -18.79 -4.85 -29.94
N LEU A 403 -19.13 -5.91 -29.18
CA LEU A 403 -19.44 -7.23 -29.71
C LEU A 403 -20.91 -7.41 -30.13
N GLY A 404 -21.77 -6.41 -29.91
CA GLY A 404 -23.19 -6.49 -30.23
C GLY A 404 -23.98 -7.47 -29.35
N LEU A 405 -23.52 -7.73 -28.12
CA LEU A 405 -24.12 -8.71 -27.19
C LEU A 405 -25.13 -8.10 -26.22
N GLY A 406 -25.45 -6.81 -26.32
CA GLY A 406 -26.26 -6.08 -25.32
C GLY A 406 -27.65 -6.66 -25.05
N ASP A 407 -28.24 -7.39 -26.01
CA ASP A 407 -29.53 -8.07 -25.84
C ASP A 407 -29.42 -9.35 -25.00
N GLN A 408 -28.23 -9.92 -24.87
CA GLN A 408 -27.96 -11.21 -24.20
C GLN A 408 -27.14 -11.03 -22.91
N LEU A 409 -26.25 -10.04 -22.89
CA LEU A 409 -25.26 -9.81 -21.85
C LEU A 409 -25.33 -8.34 -21.41
N SER A 410 -25.57 -8.13 -20.12
CA SER A 410 -25.58 -6.80 -19.51
C SER A 410 -24.84 -6.80 -18.17
N PHE A 411 -24.38 -5.63 -17.74
CA PHE A 411 -23.64 -5.49 -16.49
C PHE A 411 -24.22 -4.36 -15.62
N GLU A 412 -24.07 -4.49 -14.31
CA GLU A 412 -24.55 -3.51 -13.34
C GLU A 412 -23.55 -3.31 -12.20
N ALA A 413 -23.25 -2.05 -11.88
CA ALA A 413 -22.45 -1.70 -10.72
C ALA A 413 -23.29 -1.86 -9.45
N LEU A 414 -22.95 -2.85 -8.62
CA LEU A 414 -23.78 -3.26 -7.49
C LEU A 414 -22.92 -3.75 -6.31
N ASP A 415 -23.24 -3.26 -5.11
CA ASP A 415 -22.68 -3.80 -3.86
C ASP A 415 -23.48 -5.03 -3.41
N ALA A 416 -22.88 -6.21 -3.47
CA ALA A 416 -23.50 -7.46 -3.02
C ALA A 416 -23.84 -7.47 -1.52
N GLY A 417 -23.26 -6.55 -0.74
CA GLY A 417 -23.61 -6.31 0.65
C GLY A 417 -24.92 -5.54 0.86
N ASN A 418 -25.55 -5.03 -0.21
CA ASN A 418 -26.85 -4.35 -0.18
C ASN A 418 -27.99 -5.33 -0.57
N PRO A 419 -28.79 -5.82 0.41
CA PRO A 419 -29.86 -6.77 0.17
C PRO A 419 -30.89 -6.33 -0.86
N GLU A 420 -31.31 -5.06 -0.80
CA GLU A 420 -32.35 -4.54 -1.70
C GLU A 420 -31.84 -4.47 -3.16
N ALA A 421 -30.55 -4.18 -3.34
CA ALA A 421 -29.94 -4.19 -4.67
C ALA A 421 -29.89 -5.60 -5.24
N VAL A 422 -29.46 -6.57 -4.44
CA VAL A 422 -29.44 -7.99 -4.85
C VAL A 422 -30.85 -8.48 -5.16
N GLU A 423 -31.86 -8.17 -4.33
CA GLU A 423 -33.26 -8.54 -4.59
C GLU A 423 -33.76 -8.00 -5.94
N ARG A 424 -33.49 -6.73 -6.25
CA ARG A 424 -33.85 -6.13 -7.55
C ARG A 424 -33.13 -6.81 -8.72
N LEU A 425 -31.85 -7.17 -8.54
CA LEU A 425 -31.09 -7.90 -9.55
C LEU A 425 -31.72 -9.27 -9.85
N ILE A 426 -32.15 -9.99 -8.81
CA ILE A 426 -32.86 -11.27 -8.95
C ILE A 426 -34.20 -11.06 -9.65
N ALA A 427 -34.99 -10.07 -9.24
CA ALA A 427 -36.28 -9.77 -9.87
C ALA A 427 -36.13 -9.46 -11.37
N ARG A 428 -35.11 -8.68 -11.74
CA ARG A 428 -34.79 -8.37 -13.14
C ARG A 428 -34.42 -9.61 -13.94
N ALA A 429 -33.64 -10.54 -13.38
CA ALA A 429 -33.33 -11.80 -14.06
C ALA A 429 -34.59 -12.61 -14.41
N ARG A 430 -35.61 -12.56 -13.54
CA ARG A 430 -36.90 -13.22 -13.75
C ARG A 430 -37.77 -12.62 -14.83
N GLU A 431 -37.48 -11.40 -15.28
CA GLU A 431 -38.17 -10.82 -16.43
C GLU A 431 -37.83 -11.58 -17.72
N PHE A 432 -36.72 -12.32 -17.72
CA PHE A 432 -36.27 -13.10 -18.87
C PHE A 432 -36.56 -14.60 -18.74
N GLU A 433 -36.30 -15.20 -17.58
CA GLU A 433 -36.45 -16.65 -17.37
C GLU A 433 -36.93 -16.95 -15.94
N ASP A 434 -37.76 -17.98 -15.79
CA ASP A 434 -38.32 -18.36 -14.49
C ASP A 434 -37.28 -18.94 -13.52
N THR A 435 -36.25 -19.62 -14.02
CA THR A 435 -35.15 -20.24 -13.23
C THR A 435 -33.83 -19.53 -13.50
N VAL A 436 -32.98 -19.42 -12.47
CA VAL A 436 -31.75 -18.62 -12.47
C VAL A 436 -30.61 -19.43 -11.85
N LEU A 437 -29.45 -19.31 -12.49
CA LEU A 437 -28.17 -19.77 -11.96
C LEU A 437 -27.46 -18.61 -11.27
N PHE A 438 -27.31 -18.68 -9.95
CA PHE A 438 -26.48 -17.77 -9.16
C PHE A 438 -25.02 -18.24 -9.25
N TYR A 439 -24.18 -17.50 -9.97
CA TYR A 439 -22.79 -17.85 -10.22
C TYR A 439 -21.86 -16.92 -9.44
N MET A 440 -20.93 -17.49 -8.66
CA MET A 440 -20.00 -16.75 -7.80
C MET A 440 -18.61 -17.36 -7.87
N ARG A 441 -17.79 -16.89 -8.82
CA ARG A 441 -16.42 -17.35 -8.96
C ARG A 441 -15.44 -16.38 -8.32
N PHE A 442 -14.57 -16.90 -7.46
CA PHE A 442 -13.51 -16.17 -6.78
C PHE A 442 -13.98 -14.92 -6.02
N PHE A 443 -15.28 -14.87 -5.69
CA PHE A 443 -15.92 -13.73 -5.07
C PHE A 443 -16.11 -13.90 -3.56
N LEU A 444 -16.56 -15.08 -3.12
CA LEU A 444 -16.90 -15.31 -1.70
C LEU A 444 -15.74 -15.13 -0.71
N HIS A 445 -14.51 -15.32 -1.20
CA HIS A 445 -13.30 -15.10 -0.41
C HIS A 445 -12.78 -13.66 -0.50
N SER A 446 -13.28 -12.82 -1.41
CA SER A 446 -12.91 -11.40 -1.49
C SER A 446 -13.83 -10.50 -0.66
N ILE A 447 -14.87 -11.06 -0.03
CA ILE A 447 -15.83 -10.33 0.81
C ILE A 447 -15.80 -10.79 2.28
N PRO A 448 -16.10 -9.88 3.23
CA PRO A 448 -16.31 -10.23 4.63
C PRO A 448 -17.39 -11.29 4.83
N GLU A 449 -17.27 -12.08 5.91
CA GLU A 449 -18.24 -13.14 6.24
C GLU A 449 -19.66 -12.60 6.42
N ASP A 450 -19.82 -11.45 7.07
CA ASP A 450 -21.13 -10.82 7.28
C ASP A 450 -21.76 -10.36 5.95
N VAL A 451 -20.94 -9.97 4.96
CA VAL A 451 -21.40 -9.63 3.61
C VAL A 451 -21.83 -10.90 2.87
N GLN A 452 -21.05 -11.98 2.95
CA GLN A 452 -21.44 -13.28 2.38
C GLN A 452 -22.76 -13.78 2.96
N ASP A 453 -22.91 -13.72 4.29
CA ASP A 453 -24.11 -14.21 4.96
C ASP A 453 -25.36 -13.42 4.54
N ARG A 454 -25.25 -12.09 4.44
CA ARG A 454 -26.33 -11.25 3.90
C ARG A 454 -26.66 -11.60 2.46
N LEU A 455 -25.66 -11.76 1.60
CA LEU A 455 -25.84 -12.13 0.20
C LEU A 455 -26.56 -13.48 0.06
N LEU A 456 -26.06 -14.52 0.73
CA LEU A 456 -26.63 -15.87 0.66
C LEU A 456 -28.04 -15.91 1.25
N ALA A 457 -28.31 -15.15 2.31
CA ALA A 457 -29.66 -15.03 2.86
C ALA A 457 -30.65 -14.44 1.84
N VAL A 458 -30.27 -13.37 1.15
CA VAL A 458 -31.13 -12.72 0.14
C VAL A 458 -31.33 -13.63 -1.08
N VAL A 459 -30.27 -14.29 -1.55
CA VAL A 459 -30.35 -15.31 -2.61
C VAL A 459 -31.31 -16.43 -2.18
N ALA A 460 -31.16 -16.97 -0.98
CA ALA A 460 -31.98 -18.07 -0.48
C ALA A 460 -33.45 -17.69 -0.31
N GLN A 461 -33.74 -16.47 0.15
CA GLN A 461 -35.10 -15.94 0.33
C GLN A 461 -35.84 -15.73 -0.99
N ASN A 462 -35.11 -15.44 -2.07
CA ASN A 462 -35.66 -15.16 -3.40
C ASN A 462 -35.53 -16.34 -4.38
N ALA A 463 -34.77 -17.37 -4.02
CA ALA A 463 -34.61 -18.58 -4.83
C ALA A 463 -35.89 -19.42 -4.82
N ARG A 464 -36.20 -19.99 -5.99
CA ARG A 464 -37.35 -20.85 -6.27
C ARG A 464 -36.86 -22.24 -6.65
N GLN A 465 -37.75 -23.23 -6.53
CA GLN A 465 -37.47 -24.58 -7.03
C GLN A 465 -37.06 -24.51 -8.51
N GLY A 466 -35.96 -25.18 -8.85
CA GLY A 466 -35.36 -25.15 -10.19
C GLY A 466 -34.22 -24.14 -10.36
N ASP A 467 -34.00 -23.25 -9.38
CA ASP A 467 -32.79 -22.43 -9.32
C ASP A 467 -31.57 -23.26 -8.90
N ALA A 468 -30.40 -22.76 -9.28
CA ALA A 468 -29.13 -23.35 -8.90
C ALA A 468 -28.15 -22.27 -8.42
N LEU A 469 -27.24 -22.67 -7.53
CA LEU A 469 -26.09 -21.90 -7.09
C LEU A 469 -24.82 -22.63 -7.49
N ALA A 470 -23.90 -21.94 -8.16
CA ALA A 470 -22.58 -22.44 -8.48
C ALA A 470 -21.51 -21.49 -7.93
N ALA A 471 -20.61 -21.99 -7.09
CA ALA A 471 -19.54 -21.18 -6.50
C ALA A 471 -18.18 -21.87 -6.58
N GLU A 472 -17.13 -21.06 -6.77
CA GLU A 472 -15.73 -21.47 -6.68
C GLU A 472 -14.96 -20.46 -5.82
N PHE A 473 -14.30 -20.90 -4.75
CA PHE A 473 -13.52 -20.00 -3.88
C PHE A 473 -12.33 -20.71 -3.23
N ARG A 474 -11.35 -19.92 -2.78
CA ARG A 474 -10.16 -20.40 -2.04
C ARG A 474 -10.54 -20.83 -0.63
N THR A 475 -10.03 -21.98 -0.18
CA THR A 475 -10.36 -22.53 1.15
C THR A 475 -9.30 -22.23 2.20
N ASP A 476 -9.60 -22.55 3.46
CA ASP A 476 -8.64 -22.52 4.58
C ASP A 476 -7.31 -23.24 4.29
N LYS A 477 -7.35 -24.29 3.46
CA LYS A 477 -6.14 -25.01 3.00
C LYS A 477 -5.25 -24.21 2.04
N ASP A 478 -5.75 -23.12 1.46
CA ASP A 478 -4.97 -22.21 0.63
C ASP A 478 -4.29 -21.10 1.46
N ALA A 479 -4.63 -20.89 2.73
CA ALA A 479 -4.23 -19.70 3.49
C ALA A 479 -2.71 -19.41 3.48
N GLU A 480 -1.87 -20.45 3.61
CA GLU A 480 -0.41 -20.34 3.70
C GLU A 480 0.31 -20.30 2.35
N LEU A 481 -0.38 -20.58 1.23
CA LEU A 481 0.25 -20.56 -0.10
C LEU A 481 0.58 -19.11 -0.50
N LYS A 482 1.67 -18.89 -1.24
CA LYS A 482 2.00 -17.57 -1.77
C LYS A 482 1.10 -17.22 -2.97
N LYS A 483 0.61 -15.98 -3.03
CA LYS A 483 -0.34 -15.50 -4.05
C LYS A 483 0.39 -14.72 -5.12
N VAL A 484 0.00 -14.90 -6.37
CA VAL A 484 0.47 -14.06 -7.49
C VAL A 484 0.04 -12.61 -7.26
N HIS A 485 -1.24 -12.38 -7.02
CA HIS A 485 -1.78 -11.07 -6.67
C HIS A 485 -1.91 -10.97 -5.14
N GLY A 486 -0.92 -10.37 -4.47
CA GLY A 486 -0.94 -10.14 -3.01
C GLY A 486 -1.65 -8.83 -2.61
N GLY A 487 -1.58 -8.50 -1.32
CA GLY A 487 -1.84 -7.12 -0.84
C GLY A 487 -3.30 -6.70 -0.62
N HIS A 488 -4.28 -7.56 -0.90
CA HIS A 488 -5.71 -7.28 -0.66
C HIS A 488 -6.36 -8.31 0.26
N TYR A 489 -7.50 -7.92 0.83
CA TYR A 489 -8.33 -8.77 1.66
C TYR A 489 -8.67 -10.09 0.97
N ARG A 490 -8.44 -11.18 1.71
CA ARG A 490 -8.97 -12.50 1.40
C ARG A 490 -9.37 -13.20 2.68
N ARG A 491 -10.57 -13.79 2.68
CA ARG A 491 -11.06 -14.69 3.72
C ARG A 491 -11.00 -16.12 3.23
N TYR A 492 -10.32 -16.98 3.97
CA TYR A 492 -10.26 -18.40 3.67
C TYR A 492 -11.29 -19.14 4.52
N GLN A 493 -12.24 -19.82 3.86
CA GLN A 493 -13.35 -20.48 4.52
C GLN A 493 -13.29 -22.00 4.35
N ASN A 494 -13.82 -22.73 5.32
CA ASN A 494 -13.84 -24.19 5.30
C ASN A 494 -14.91 -24.71 4.33
N ALA A 495 -14.52 -25.62 3.42
CA ALA A 495 -15.40 -26.20 2.41
C ALA A 495 -16.60 -26.96 3.01
N VAL A 496 -16.35 -27.82 3.99
CA VAL A 496 -17.37 -28.68 4.61
C VAL A 496 -18.39 -27.84 5.38
N ASP A 497 -17.92 -26.80 6.07
CA ASP A 497 -18.81 -25.90 6.79
C ASP A 497 -19.68 -25.08 5.83
N PHE A 498 -19.12 -24.61 4.71
CA PHE A 498 -19.89 -23.92 3.68
C PHE A 498 -20.99 -24.81 3.08
N ALA A 499 -20.67 -26.06 2.72
CA ALA A 499 -21.63 -27.03 2.20
C ALA A 499 -22.79 -27.27 3.18
N ARG A 500 -22.45 -27.50 4.46
CA ARG A 500 -23.45 -27.71 5.52
C ARG A 500 -24.38 -26.51 5.66
N ARG A 501 -23.85 -25.28 5.62
CA ARG A 501 -24.66 -24.06 5.71
C ARG A 501 -25.57 -23.88 4.51
N LEU A 502 -25.13 -24.19 3.29
CA LEU A 502 -26.00 -24.20 2.10
C LEU A 502 -27.24 -25.08 2.31
N GLU A 503 -27.06 -26.28 2.86
CA GLU A 503 -28.16 -27.20 3.12
C GLU A 503 -29.03 -26.75 4.30
N SER A 504 -28.43 -26.46 5.46
CA SER A 504 -29.18 -26.26 6.72
C SER A 504 -29.73 -24.86 6.91
N GLU A 505 -29.08 -23.83 6.35
CA GLU A 505 -29.45 -22.43 6.56
C GLU A 505 -30.11 -21.82 5.32
N TYR A 506 -29.67 -22.20 4.11
CA TYR A 506 -30.09 -21.56 2.86
C TYR A 506 -31.02 -22.43 2.00
N GLY A 507 -31.23 -23.70 2.38
CA GLY A 507 -32.17 -24.61 1.72
C GLY A 507 -31.76 -25.00 0.30
N PHE A 508 -30.46 -25.15 0.05
CA PHE A 508 -29.90 -25.68 -1.19
C PHE A 508 -29.34 -27.08 -0.95
N GLY A 509 -29.75 -28.06 -1.76
CA GLY A 509 -29.17 -29.41 -1.74
C GLY A 509 -27.92 -29.46 -2.60
N ILE A 510 -26.84 -30.07 -2.10
CA ILE A 510 -25.59 -30.21 -2.86
C ILE A 510 -25.76 -31.27 -3.95
N ASP A 511 -25.54 -30.88 -5.20
CA ASP A 511 -25.56 -31.79 -6.36
C ASP A 511 -24.13 -32.20 -6.77
N PHE A 512 -23.18 -31.27 -6.64
CA PHE A 512 -21.77 -31.54 -6.86
C PHE A 512 -20.91 -30.71 -5.90
N GLU A 513 -19.84 -31.33 -5.38
CA GLU A 513 -18.79 -30.61 -4.68
C GLU A 513 -17.41 -31.25 -4.87
N ILE A 514 -16.36 -30.43 -4.87
CA ILE A 514 -14.96 -30.88 -4.82
C ILE A 514 -14.08 -29.80 -4.18
N GLU A 515 -13.16 -30.22 -3.32
CA GLU A 515 -12.08 -29.37 -2.79
C GLU A 515 -10.74 -29.94 -3.25
N SER A 516 -10.01 -29.22 -4.11
CA SER A 516 -8.75 -29.72 -4.68
C SER A 516 -7.90 -28.60 -5.26
N THR A 517 -6.63 -28.91 -5.54
CA THR A 517 -5.79 -28.18 -6.50
C THR A 517 -6.03 -28.69 -7.92
N GLY A 518 -5.40 -28.07 -8.92
CA GLY A 518 -5.55 -28.37 -10.35
C GLY A 518 -6.82 -27.81 -10.98
N LEU A 519 -7.63 -27.10 -10.19
CA LEU A 519 -8.93 -26.57 -10.61
C LEU A 519 -8.86 -25.11 -11.06
N ALA A 520 -7.91 -24.32 -10.56
CA ALA A 520 -7.76 -22.92 -10.94
C ALA A 520 -6.29 -22.48 -11.05
N PRO A 521 -5.43 -23.23 -11.80
CA PRO A 521 -4.04 -22.86 -11.97
C PRO A 521 -3.92 -21.51 -12.67
N TYR A 522 -3.04 -20.65 -12.17
CA TYR A 522 -2.76 -19.33 -12.73
C TYR A 522 -1.27 -18.99 -12.56
N ASN A 523 -0.58 -18.77 -13.68
CA ASN A 523 0.87 -18.59 -13.72
C ASN A 523 1.59 -19.72 -12.96
N ASN A 524 2.28 -19.40 -11.86
CA ASN A 524 3.01 -20.33 -11.00
C ASN A 524 2.24 -20.70 -9.72
N GLU A 525 0.94 -20.44 -9.68
CA GLU A 525 0.07 -20.72 -8.54
C GLU A 525 -0.97 -21.78 -8.90
N ASP A 526 -1.20 -22.72 -7.98
CA ASP A 526 -2.27 -23.72 -8.06
C ASP A 526 -3.01 -23.76 -6.71
N PRO A 527 -4.05 -22.93 -6.54
CA PRO A 527 -4.70 -22.76 -5.25
C PRO A 527 -5.56 -23.96 -4.89
N VAL A 528 -5.71 -24.23 -3.59
CA VAL A 528 -6.74 -25.15 -3.10
C VAL A 528 -8.08 -24.42 -3.14
N VAL A 529 -8.98 -24.87 -4.00
CA VAL A 529 -10.30 -24.26 -4.18
C VAL A 529 -11.41 -25.28 -3.94
N TYR A 530 -12.53 -24.78 -3.45
CA TYR A 530 -13.78 -25.51 -3.37
C TYR A 530 -14.69 -25.10 -4.52
N ARG A 531 -15.20 -26.08 -5.27
CA ARG A 531 -16.27 -25.91 -6.25
C ARG A 531 -17.53 -26.57 -5.73
N VAL A 532 -18.66 -25.90 -5.89
CA VAL A 532 -19.96 -26.45 -5.55
C VAL A 532 -21.01 -26.07 -6.58
N ILE A 533 -21.90 -27.02 -6.87
CA ILE A 533 -23.18 -26.79 -7.53
C ILE A 533 -24.26 -27.30 -6.58
N ALA A 534 -25.20 -26.43 -6.23
CA ALA A 534 -26.29 -26.74 -5.33
C ALA A 534 -27.63 -26.32 -5.95
N LEU A 535 -28.67 -27.12 -5.75
CA LEU A 535 -30.00 -26.90 -6.32
C LEU A 535 -30.97 -26.45 -5.22
N LYS A 536 -31.84 -25.49 -5.53
CA LYS A 536 -32.84 -25.04 -4.58
C LYS A 536 -33.88 -26.14 -4.33
N LEU A 537 -34.07 -26.49 -3.05
CA LEU A 537 -34.99 -27.56 -2.60
C LEU A 537 -36.47 -27.15 -2.64
#